data_AF-A0A418NQG9-F1
#
_entry.id   AF-A0A418NQG9-F1
#
_cell.length_a   1.000
_cell.length_b   1.000
_cell.length_c   1.000
_cell.angle_alpha   90.00
_cell.angle_beta   90.00
_cell.angle_gamma   90.00
#
_symmetry.space_group_name_H-M   'P 1'
#
loop_
_entity.id
_entity.type
_entity.pdbx_description
1 polymer ?
#
loop_
_entity_poly.entity_id
_entity_poly.type
_entity_poly.pdbx_seq_one_letter_code
_entity_poly.pdbx_strand_id
1 'polypeptide(L)'
;MLDERMSEQSVIGSDRVEGTSIYGTNGDKIGSVRRIMIDKITGEARDVEVSVGAFLGMGGELHSLPWEKLEYDTELGGYKLDVTEEQLRGAPTYGEADRDRQLDREYQTRVYSHWTVSPYW
;
A
#
# COMPACT_ATOMS: atom_id res chain seq x y z
N MET A 1 -16.36 7.34 -22.44
CA MET A 1 -15.24 7.32 -23.43
C MET A 1 -13.92 7.82 -22.83
N LEU A 2 -13.81 7.96 -21.49
CA LEU A 2 -12.56 8.31 -20.79
C LEU A 2 -11.82 7.07 -20.23
N ASP A 3 -12.54 5.97 -19.99
CA ASP A 3 -12.00 4.74 -19.40
C ASP A 3 -10.97 3.99 -20.27
N GLU A 4 -11.18 3.88 -21.59
CA GLU A 4 -10.29 3.07 -22.45
C GLU A 4 -8.89 3.68 -22.68
N ARG A 5 -8.71 5.00 -22.56
CA ARG A 5 -7.37 5.60 -22.74
C ARG A 5 -6.51 5.55 -21.48
N MET A 6 -7.10 5.25 -20.34
CA MET A 6 -6.37 5.13 -19.07
C MET A 6 -5.71 3.76 -18.93
N SER A 7 -6.27 2.71 -19.56
CA SER A 7 -5.70 1.36 -19.51
C SER A 7 -4.40 1.20 -20.29
N GLU A 8 -4.09 2.11 -21.22
CA GLU A 8 -2.84 2.09 -22.00
C GLU A 8 -1.71 2.93 -21.39
N GLN A 9 -2.00 3.74 -20.36
CA GLN A 9 -0.99 4.61 -19.74
C GLN A 9 -0.42 3.94 -18.48
N SER A 10 0.91 3.76 -18.46
CA SER A 10 1.64 3.22 -17.30
C SER A 10 1.75 4.21 -16.12
N VAL A 11 0.87 5.20 -16.06
CA VAL A 11 0.88 6.26 -15.05
C VAL A 11 -0.52 6.47 -14.49
N ILE A 12 -0.58 6.56 -13.17
CA ILE A 12 -1.81 6.81 -12.42
C ILE A 12 -1.62 8.09 -11.60
N GLY A 13 -2.58 9.00 -11.67
CA GLY A 13 -2.60 10.20 -10.84
C GLY A 13 -2.68 9.81 -9.37
N SER A 14 -1.99 10.55 -8.49
CA SER A 14 -1.93 10.24 -7.06
C SER A 14 -3.32 10.19 -6.42
N ASP A 15 -4.23 11.06 -6.86
CA ASP A 15 -5.64 11.13 -6.45
C ASP A 15 -6.43 9.86 -6.80
N ARG A 16 -5.96 9.10 -7.80
CA ARG A 16 -6.56 7.83 -8.22
C ARG A 16 -5.89 6.62 -7.60
N VAL A 17 -4.68 6.76 -7.06
CA VAL A 17 -4.03 5.66 -6.33
C VAL A 17 -4.66 5.46 -4.97
N GLU A 18 -4.93 6.55 -4.25
CA GLU A 18 -5.63 6.50 -2.98
C GLU A 18 -7.01 5.84 -3.13
N GLY A 19 -7.35 4.92 -2.22
CA GLY A 19 -8.58 4.14 -2.25
C GLY A 19 -8.56 2.93 -3.19
N THR A 20 -7.51 2.74 -4.00
CA THR A 20 -7.41 1.56 -4.88
C THR A 20 -7.42 0.28 -4.04
N SER A 21 -8.24 -0.70 -4.44
CA SER A 21 -8.36 -1.98 -3.74
C SER A 21 -7.06 -2.78 -3.82
N ILE A 22 -6.74 -3.50 -2.75
CA ILE A 22 -5.66 -4.47 -2.70
C ILE A 22 -6.25 -5.87 -2.52
N TYR A 23 -5.81 -6.80 -3.35
CA TYR A 23 -6.24 -8.19 -3.40
C TYR A 23 -5.12 -9.12 -2.95
N GLY A 24 -5.45 -10.11 -2.12
CA GLY A 24 -4.51 -11.11 -1.64
C GLY A 24 -4.29 -12.26 -2.62
N THR A 25 -3.47 -13.24 -2.23
CA THR A 25 -3.11 -14.41 -3.06
C THR A 25 -4.31 -15.24 -3.52
N ASN A 26 -5.43 -15.21 -2.78
CA ASN A 26 -6.66 -15.92 -3.11
C ASN A 26 -7.65 -15.11 -3.96
N GLY A 27 -7.31 -13.86 -4.32
CA GLY A 27 -8.18 -12.95 -5.08
C GLY A 27 -9.20 -12.19 -4.23
N ASP A 28 -9.23 -12.40 -2.91
CA ASP A 28 -10.10 -11.62 -2.03
C ASP A 28 -9.54 -10.22 -1.81
N LYS A 29 -10.43 -9.23 -1.66
CA LYS A 29 -10.03 -7.88 -1.28
C LYS A 29 -9.61 -7.88 0.20
N ILE A 30 -8.34 -7.60 0.44
CA ILE A 30 -7.74 -7.59 1.79
C ILE A 30 -7.50 -6.18 2.33
N GLY A 31 -7.61 -5.15 1.48
CA GLY A 31 -7.42 -3.77 1.91
C GLY A 31 -7.61 -2.74 0.81
N SER A 32 -7.12 -1.53 1.08
CA SER A 32 -7.03 -0.45 0.10
C SER A 32 -5.83 0.44 0.37
N VAL A 33 -5.29 1.04 -0.69
CA VAL A 33 -4.20 2.02 -0.60
C VAL A 33 -4.71 3.26 0.12
N ARG A 34 -4.01 3.68 1.18
CA ARG A 34 -4.30 4.92 1.90
C ARG A 34 -3.49 6.09 1.35
N ARG A 35 -2.18 5.89 1.12
CA ARG A 35 -1.28 6.85 0.47
C ARG A 35 0.00 6.18 0.01
N ILE A 36 0.73 6.84 -0.87
CA ILE A 36 2.10 6.46 -1.27
C ILE A 36 3.10 7.42 -0.63
N MET A 37 4.22 6.87 -0.19
CA MET A 37 5.39 7.63 0.25
C MET A 37 6.37 7.75 -0.89
N ILE A 38 6.65 8.99 -1.27
CA ILE A 38 7.57 9.31 -2.36
C ILE A 38 8.85 9.89 -1.75
N ASP A 39 9.98 9.37 -2.21
CA ASP A 39 11.28 9.96 -1.95
C ASP A 39 11.32 11.37 -2.57
N LYS A 40 11.40 12.40 -1.72
CA LYS A 40 11.34 13.80 -2.15
C LYS A 40 12.53 14.22 -3.04
N ILE A 41 13.62 13.46 -3.08
CA ILE A 41 14.82 13.78 -3.84
C ILE A 41 14.85 12.99 -5.15
N THR A 42 14.61 11.67 -5.10
CA THR A 42 14.64 10.82 -6.30
C THR A 42 13.32 10.80 -7.06
N GLY A 43 12.20 11.09 -6.40
CA GLY A 43 10.86 10.99 -6.94
C GLY A 43 10.30 9.56 -6.97
N GLU A 44 11.02 8.59 -6.39
CA GLU A 44 10.64 7.18 -6.41
C GLU A 44 9.60 6.88 -5.32
N ALA A 45 8.60 6.04 -5.64
CA ALA A 45 7.71 5.47 -4.64
C ALA A 45 8.48 4.45 -3.80
N ARG A 46 8.54 4.68 -2.48
CA ARG A 46 9.27 3.83 -1.53
C ARG A 46 8.33 2.86 -0.82
N ASP A 47 7.32 3.43 -0.17
CA ASP A 47 6.39 2.70 0.68
C ASP A 47 4.95 3.07 0.35
N VAL A 48 4.03 2.19 0.70
CA VAL A 48 2.60 2.41 0.62
C VAL A 48 1.97 2.14 1.97
N GLU A 49 1.09 3.05 2.39
CA GLU A 49 0.21 2.79 3.52
C GLU A 49 -1.03 2.06 3.04
N VAL A 50 -1.39 0.98 3.73
CA VAL A 50 -2.55 0.16 3.42
C VAL A 50 -3.45 0.10 4.63
N SER A 51 -4.74 0.34 4.39
CA SER A 51 -5.79 0.09 5.39
C SER A 51 -6.37 -1.29 5.19
N VAL A 52 -6.48 -2.05 6.27
CA VAL A 52 -6.98 -3.43 6.29
C VAL A 52 -8.33 -3.48 6.98
N GLY A 53 -9.33 -4.08 6.32
CA GLY A 53 -10.60 -4.43 6.95
C GLY A 53 -11.50 -3.29 7.43
N ALA A 54 -11.22 -2.03 7.09
CA ALA A 54 -12.06 -0.90 7.47
C ALA A 54 -12.68 -0.21 6.25
N PHE A 55 -14.02 -0.11 6.25
CA PHE A 55 -14.69 0.94 5.51
C PHE A 55 -14.21 2.31 6.05
N LEU A 56 -13.88 3.21 5.12
CA LEU A 56 -13.52 4.61 5.31
C LEU A 56 -14.15 5.25 6.58
N GLY A 57 -13.37 5.50 7.63
CA GLY A 57 -13.72 6.51 8.64
C GLY A 57 -13.76 6.13 10.12
N MET A 58 -13.45 4.89 10.53
CA MET A 58 -13.36 4.54 11.96
C MET A 58 -11.98 3.99 12.32
N GLY A 59 -11.03 4.89 12.62
CA GLY A 59 -9.82 4.58 13.39
C GLY A 59 -9.05 3.33 12.97
N GLY A 60 -8.91 3.12 11.66
CA GLY A 60 -8.34 1.89 11.10
C GLY A 60 -6.85 1.74 11.41
N GLU A 61 -6.42 0.48 11.46
CA GLU A 61 -5.02 0.07 11.47
C GLU A 61 -4.42 0.32 10.08
N LEU A 62 -3.27 1.00 10.05
CA LEU A 62 -2.48 1.25 8.85
C LEU A 62 -1.22 0.39 8.87
N HIS A 63 -1.00 -0.32 7.77
CA HIS A 63 0.18 -1.13 7.55
C HIS A 63 1.03 -0.47 6.47
N SER A 64 2.33 -0.32 6.72
CA SER A 64 3.27 0.09 5.70
C SER A 64 3.89 -1.13 5.04
N LEU A 65 4.09 -1.07 3.73
CA LEU A 65 4.88 -2.05 2.99
C LEU A 65 5.64 -1.39 1.84
N PRO A 66 6.73 -2.00 1.36
CA PRO A 66 7.46 -1.52 0.19
C PRO A 66 6.56 -1.48 -1.05
N TRP A 67 6.63 -0.38 -1.81
CA TRP A 67 5.83 -0.19 -3.03
C TRP A 67 6.04 -1.33 -4.05
N GLU A 68 7.27 -1.84 -4.15
CA GLU A 68 7.65 -2.94 -5.06
C GLU A 68 6.93 -4.27 -4.81
N LYS A 69 6.25 -4.43 -3.67
CA LYS A 69 5.46 -5.63 -3.37
C LYS A 69 4.07 -5.60 -4.03
N LEU A 70 3.61 -4.44 -4.48
CA LEU A 70 2.32 -4.29 -5.16
C LEU A 70 2.48 -4.47 -6.67
N GLU A 71 1.62 -5.30 -7.24
CA GLU A 71 1.51 -5.47 -8.70
C GLU A 71 0.14 -4.98 -9.14
N TYR A 72 0.06 -4.07 -10.13
CA TYR A 72 -1.23 -3.61 -10.63
C TYR A 72 -1.84 -4.65 -11.57
N ASP A 73 -3.04 -5.12 -11.24
CA ASP A 73 -3.83 -6.02 -12.06
C ASP A 73 -4.93 -5.23 -12.78
N THR A 74 -4.82 -5.16 -14.10
CA THR A 74 -5.75 -4.43 -14.97
C THR A 74 -7.13 -5.09 -15.09
N GLU A 75 -7.24 -6.40 -14.87
CA GLU A 75 -8.53 -7.10 -14.90
C GLU A 75 -9.33 -6.81 -13.61
N LEU A 76 -8.64 -6.71 -12.47
CA LEU A 76 -9.24 -6.36 -11.19
C LEU A 76 -9.39 -4.84 -11.01
N GLY A 77 -8.64 -4.03 -11.76
CA GLY A 77 -8.57 -2.58 -11.57
C GLY A 77 -7.97 -2.19 -10.22
N GLY A 78 -7.06 -3.02 -9.68
CA GLY A 78 -6.46 -2.82 -8.37
C GLY A 78 -5.14 -3.55 -8.19
N TYR A 79 -4.54 -3.45 -7.01
CA TYR A 79 -3.23 -4.05 -6.77
C TYR A 79 -3.36 -5.46 -6.20
N LYS A 80 -2.47 -6.35 -6.60
CA LYS A 80 -2.23 -7.65 -5.97
C LYS A 80 -1.08 -7.54 -4.98
N LEU A 81 -1.21 -8.28 -3.89
CA LEU A 81 -0.16 -8.51 -2.91
C LEU A 81 -0.12 -10.00 -2.63
N ASP A 82 1.05 -10.62 -2.73
CA ASP A 82 1.21 -12.07 -2.53
C ASP A 82 1.24 -12.45 -1.04
N VAL A 83 0.14 -12.15 -0.35
CA VAL A 83 -0.10 -12.45 1.06
C VAL A 83 -1.58 -12.76 1.29
N THR A 84 -1.88 -13.43 2.41
CA THR A 84 -3.24 -13.53 2.94
C THR A 84 -3.62 -12.31 3.77
N GLU A 85 -4.92 -12.09 3.99
CA GLU A 85 -5.39 -11.03 4.90
C GLU A 85 -4.81 -11.20 6.32
N GLU A 86 -4.70 -12.43 6.81
CA GLU A 86 -4.14 -12.74 8.13
C GLU A 86 -2.66 -12.34 8.23
N GLN A 87 -1.86 -12.62 7.20
CA GLN A 87 -0.47 -12.18 7.13
C GLN A 87 -0.37 -10.66 7.12
N LEU A 88 -1.22 -9.98 6.37
CA LEU A 88 -1.25 -8.52 6.32
C LEU A 88 -1.64 -7.92 7.68
N ARG A 89 -2.64 -8.48 8.38
CA ARG A 89 -3.00 -8.06 9.75
C ARG A 89 -1.90 -8.31 10.77
N GLY A 90 -1.05 -9.31 10.55
CA GLY A 90 0.13 -9.61 11.38
C GLY A 90 1.33 -8.67 11.14
N ALA A 91 1.29 -7.83 10.11
CA ALA A 91 2.37 -6.90 9.79
C ALA A 91 2.41 -5.70 10.76
N PRO A 92 3.57 -5.01 10.91
CA PRO A 92 3.67 -3.82 11.74
C PRO A 92 2.63 -2.76 11.39
N THR A 93 1.91 -2.28 12.40
CA THR A 93 0.79 -1.34 12.24
C THR A 93 0.94 -0.08 13.10
N TYR A 94 0.22 0.97 12.73
CA TYR A 94 0.00 2.19 13.51
C TYR A 94 -1.40 2.73 13.23
N GLY A 95 -1.92 3.56 14.14
CA GLY A 95 -3.24 4.17 13.98
C GLY A 95 -3.20 5.41 13.09
N GLU A 96 -4.33 5.73 12.45
CA GLU A 96 -4.46 6.95 11.63
C GLU A 96 -4.17 8.27 12.38
N ALA A 97 -4.21 8.28 13.71
CA ALA A 97 -3.87 9.45 14.53
C ALA A 97 -2.35 9.63 14.71
N ASP A 98 -1.54 8.61 14.42
CA ASP A 98 -0.10 8.56 14.66
C ASP A 98 0.66 8.39 13.32
N ARG A 99 0.30 9.21 12.33
CA ARG A 99 0.81 9.07 10.95
C ARG A 99 2.31 9.29 10.83
N ASP A 100 2.87 10.12 11.71
CA ASP A 100 4.30 10.41 11.71
C ASP A 100 5.14 9.19 12.09
N ARG A 101 4.53 8.18 12.72
CA ARG A 101 5.17 6.90 13.03
C ARG A 101 5.67 6.15 11.80
N GLN A 102 5.10 6.41 10.63
CA GLN A 102 5.60 5.84 9.38
C GLN A 102 7.03 6.30 9.06
N LEU A 103 7.40 7.51 9.50
CA LEU A 103 8.74 8.09 9.28
C LEU A 103 9.75 7.65 10.36
N ASP A 104 9.29 6.96 11.40
CA ASP A 104 10.14 6.44 12.46
C ASP A 104 11.01 5.29 11.95
N ARG A 105 12.33 5.40 12.15
CA ARG A 105 13.30 4.44 11.64
C ARG A 105 13.16 3.05 12.26
N GLU A 106 12.74 2.96 13.53
CA GLU A 106 12.51 1.67 14.17
C GLU A 106 11.29 0.99 13.57
N TYR A 107 10.21 1.75 13.34
CA TYR A 107 9.02 1.25 12.63
C TYR A 107 9.38 0.75 11.23
N GLN A 108 10.08 1.56 10.43
CA GLN A 108 10.49 1.17 9.08
C GLN A 108 11.40 -0.07 9.10
N THR A 109 12.34 -0.17 10.04
CA THR A 109 13.19 -1.37 10.16
C THR A 109 12.35 -2.64 10.37
N ARG A 110 11.31 -2.58 11.21
CA ARG A 110 10.39 -3.71 11.42
C ARG A 110 9.58 -4.04 10.18
N VAL A 111 9.11 -3.03 9.45
CA VAL A 111 8.38 -3.20 8.18
C VAL A 111 9.25 -3.93 7.16
N TYR A 112 10.45 -3.41 6.89
CA TYR A 112 11.36 -4.00 5.90
C TYR A 112 11.80 -5.42 6.30
N SER A 113 12.07 -5.65 7.60
CA SER A 113 12.36 -6.98 8.12
C SER A 113 11.18 -7.94 7.98
N HIS A 114 9.94 -7.50 8.20
CA HIS A 114 8.75 -8.33 8.06
C HIS A 114 8.54 -8.75 6.60
N TRP A 115 8.72 -7.81 5.66
CA TRP A 115 8.55 -8.05 4.22
C TRP A 115 9.76 -8.67 3.53
N THR A 116 10.84 -8.92 4.27
CA THR A 116 12.11 -9.46 3.78
C THR A 116 12.69 -8.62 2.63
N VAL A 117 12.66 -7.29 2.79
CA VAL A 117 13.19 -6.32 1.82
C VAL A 117 14.35 -5.56 2.47
N SER A 118 15.35 -5.17 1.67
CA SER A 118 16.45 -4.34 2.15
C SER A 118 15.97 -2.90 2.37
N PRO A 119 16.27 -2.27 3.52
CA PRO A 119 15.98 -0.86 3.74
C PRO A 119 16.57 0.04 2.66
N TYR A 120 15.89 1.15 2.36
CA TYR A 120 16.32 2.11 1.34
C TYR A 120 17.34 3.15 1.83
N TRP A 121 17.69 3.16 3.13
CA TRP A 121 18.57 4.14 3.77
C TRP A 121 19.95 3.60 4.12
#